data_AF-A0AAU5LJS3-F1
#
_entry.id   AF-A0AAU5LJS3-F1
#
_cell.length_a   1.000
_cell.length_b   1.000
_cell.length_c   1.000
_cell.angle_alpha   90.00
_cell.angle_beta   90.00
_cell.angle_gamma   90.00
#
_symmetry.space_group_name_H-M   'P 1'
#
loop_
_entity.id
_entity.type
_entity.pdbx_description
1 polymer ?
#
loop_
_entity_poly.entity_id
_entity_poly.type
_entity_poly.pdbx_seq_one_letter_code
_entity_poly.pdbx_strand_id
1 'polypeptide(L)'
;MIERIRANRREARRTESGFTLIELLIVIVILGVLSGIVVFAVGGIQDRGNAAACKTDKKTVQVAVEAYFAKNSVYPDAGAAGWTQLTTGVNQLLREQPSGSGYTITLGANGSVTASGACT
;
A
#
# COMPACT_ATOMS: atom_id res chain seq x y z
N MET A 1 -20.26 64.80 -5.67
CA MET A 1 -19.23 63.73 -5.51
C MET A 1 -19.80 62.38 -5.06
N ILE A 2 -20.96 62.32 -4.36
CA ILE A 2 -21.51 61.08 -3.78
C ILE A 2 -22.29 60.20 -4.80
N GLU A 3 -22.70 60.72 -5.95
CA GLU A 3 -23.55 59.96 -6.90
C GLU A 3 -22.83 58.83 -7.67
N ARG A 4 -21.50 58.91 -7.84
CA ARG A 4 -20.74 57.88 -8.58
C ARG A 4 -20.51 56.59 -7.77
N ILE A 5 -20.68 56.60 -6.45
CA ILE A 5 -20.43 55.43 -5.59
C ILE A 5 -21.60 54.42 -5.63
N ARG A 6 -22.82 54.86 -5.98
CA ARG A 6 -24.01 53.99 -6.00
C ARG A 6 -24.16 53.16 -7.27
N ALA A 7 -23.56 53.57 -8.38
CA ALA A 7 -23.63 52.84 -9.65
C ALA A 7 -22.84 51.51 -9.61
N ASN A 8 -21.70 51.48 -8.92
CA ASN A 8 -20.80 50.32 -8.92
C ASN A 8 -21.24 49.14 -8.04
N ARG A 9 -22.24 49.32 -7.15
CA ARG A 9 -22.75 48.24 -6.29
C ARG A 9 -23.86 47.40 -6.91
N ARG A 10 -24.45 47.82 -8.04
CA ARG A 10 -25.51 47.07 -8.73
C ARG A 10 -24.97 46.01 -9.68
N GLU A 11 -23.75 46.16 -10.17
CA GLU A 11 -23.09 45.18 -11.05
C GLU A 11 -22.52 43.99 -10.26
N ALA A 12 -22.05 44.22 -9.02
CA ALA A 12 -21.51 43.16 -8.16
C ALA A 12 -22.55 42.18 -7.56
N ARG A 13 -23.85 42.39 -7.79
CA ARG A 13 -24.94 41.51 -7.28
C ARG A 13 -25.68 40.71 -8.36
N ARG A 14 -25.29 40.84 -9.63
CA ARG A 14 -25.99 40.17 -10.74
C ARG A 14 -25.36 38.83 -11.16
N THR A 15 -24.35 38.36 -10.44
CA THR A 15 -23.59 37.15 -10.79
C THR A 15 -23.56 36.08 -9.70
N GLU A 16 -24.46 36.14 -8.72
CA GLU A 16 -24.73 34.97 -7.87
C GLU A 16 -25.83 34.12 -8.49
N SER A 17 -25.45 33.35 -9.51
CA SER A 17 -26.26 32.25 -10.05
C SER A 17 -26.19 31.07 -9.07
N GLY A 18 -27.31 30.76 -8.42
CA GLY A 18 -27.45 29.57 -7.57
C GLY A 18 -27.47 28.29 -8.41
N PHE A 19 -26.94 27.21 -7.84
CA PHE A 19 -27.01 25.86 -8.41
C PHE A 19 -28.48 25.43 -8.55
N THR A 20 -28.85 24.84 -9.70
CA THR A 20 -30.19 24.28 -9.85
C THR A 20 -30.30 22.95 -9.09
N LEU A 21 -31.49 22.64 -8.56
CA LEU A 21 -31.75 21.34 -7.92
C LEU A 21 -31.51 20.18 -8.90
N ILE A 22 -31.76 20.40 -10.19
CA ILE A 22 -31.56 19.41 -11.25
C ILE A 22 -30.07 19.15 -11.47
N GLU A 23 -29.22 20.18 -11.43
CA GLU A 23 -27.76 20.01 -11.51
C GLU A 23 -27.21 19.14 -10.38
N LEU A 24 -27.68 19.32 -9.14
CA LEU A 24 -27.24 18.45 -8.05
C LEU A 24 -27.87 17.05 -8.13
N LEU A 25 -29.11 16.93 -8.61
CA LEU A 25 -29.79 15.65 -8.75
C LEU A 25 -29.09 14.73 -9.75
N ILE A 26 -28.72 15.23 -10.93
CA ILE A 26 -28.03 14.40 -11.91
C ILE A 26 -26.64 13.97 -11.42
N VAL A 27 -25.94 14.83 -10.67
CA VAL A 27 -24.62 14.53 -10.11
C VAL A 27 -24.68 13.39 -9.11
N ILE A 28 -25.61 13.41 -8.15
CA ILE A 28 -25.71 12.32 -7.18
C ILE A 28 -26.17 11.00 -7.81
N VAL A 29 -26.98 11.07 -8.88
CA VAL A 29 -27.37 9.89 -9.66
C VAL A 29 -26.15 9.27 -10.34
N ILE A 30 -25.34 10.08 -11.01
CA ILE A 30 -24.11 9.59 -11.65
C ILE A 30 -23.12 9.05 -10.61
N LEU A 31 -22.92 9.76 -9.49
CA LEU A 31 -22.05 9.29 -8.39
C LEU A 31 -22.58 7.99 -7.78
N GLY A 32 -23.90 7.82 -7.64
CA GLY A 32 -24.52 6.58 -7.17
C GLY A 32 -24.22 5.39 -8.10
N VAL A 33 -24.37 5.57 -9.41
CA VAL A 33 -24.06 4.51 -10.39
C VAL A 33 -22.55 4.19 -10.41
N LEU A 34 -21.69 5.20 -10.45
CA LEU A 34 -20.23 5.01 -10.49
C LEU A 34 -19.72 4.34 -9.22
N SER A 35 -20.17 4.78 -8.04
CA SER A 35 -19.76 4.19 -6.75
C SER A 35 -20.15 2.72 -6.63
N GLY A 36 -21.32 2.32 -7.13
CA GLY A 36 -21.76 0.92 -7.13
C GLY A 36 -20.84 0.00 -7.93
N ILE A 37 -20.34 0.45 -9.09
CA ILE A 37 -19.44 -0.35 -9.94
C ILE A 37 -18.06 -0.52 -9.27
N VAL A 38 -17.55 0.54 -8.63
CA VAL A 38 -16.22 0.55 -8.00
C VAL A 38 -16.09 -0.50 -6.91
N VAL A 39 -17.13 -0.73 -6.10
CA VAL A 39 -17.07 -1.70 -4.99
C VAL A 39 -16.75 -3.12 -5.49
N PHE A 40 -17.39 -3.56 -6.57
CA PHE A 40 -17.11 -4.87 -7.16
C PHE A 40 -15.74 -4.93 -7.84
N ALA A 41 -15.26 -3.81 -8.40
CA ALA A 41 -13.97 -3.75 -9.08
C ALA A 41 -12.77 -3.79 -8.12
N VAL A 42 -12.91 -3.29 -6.88
CA VAL A 42 -11.81 -3.21 -5.89
C VAL A 42 -11.66 -4.49 -5.06
N GLY A 43 -12.67 -5.36 -5.08
CA GLY A 43 -12.63 -6.66 -4.40
C GLY A 43 -11.40 -7.50 -4.81
N GLY A 44 -10.58 -7.87 -3.83
CA GLY A 44 -9.41 -8.74 -4.04
C GLY A 44 -8.14 -8.05 -4.58
N ILE A 45 -8.14 -6.73 -4.81
CA ILE A 45 -6.90 -6.00 -5.16
C ILE A 45 -5.89 -6.11 -4.01
N GLN A 46 -6.36 -5.97 -2.77
CA GLN A 46 -5.50 -6.08 -1.59
C GLN A 46 -4.90 -7.48 -1.45
N ASP A 47 -5.68 -8.53 -1.68
CA ASP A 47 -5.20 -9.92 -1.58
C ASP A 47 -4.13 -10.23 -2.62
N ARG A 48 -4.34 -9.78 -3.87
CA ARG A 48 -3.33 -9.90 -4.93
C ARG A 48 -2.07 -9.10 -4.62
N GLY A 49 -2.23 -7.90 -4.04
CA GLY A 49 -1.12 -7.07 -3.57
C GLY A 49 -0.30 -7.77 -2.49
N ASN A 50 -0.97 -8.34 -1.49
CA ASN A 50 -0.33 -9.09 -0.41
C ASN A 50 0.37 -10.36 -0.93
N ALA A 51 -0.22 -11.06 -1.91
CA ALA A 51 0.39 -12.23 -2.54
C ALA A 51 1.65 -11.90 -3.34
N ALA A 52 1.62 -10.80 -4.09
CA ALA A 52 2.77 -10.31 -4.84
C ALA A 52 3.90 -9.86 -3.89
N ALA A 53 3.55 -9.13 -2.82
CA ALA A 53 4.49 -8.72 -1.78
C ALA A 53 5.13 -9.93 -1.10
N CYS A 54 4.33 -10.92 -0.68
CA CYS A 54 4.86 -12.14 -0.08
C CYS A 54 5.86 -12.87 -0.97
N LYS A 55 5.53 -13.07 -2.26
CA LYS A 55 6.41 -13.77 -3.21
C LYS A 55 7.74 -13.03 -3.37
N THR A 56 7.69 -11.70 -3.44
CA THR A 56 8.87 -10.84 -3.57
C THR A 56 9.75 -10.90 -2.32
N ASP A 57 9.14 -10.75 -1.13
CA ASP A 57 9.86 -10.77 0.13
C ASP A 57 10.47 -12.14 0.41
N LYS A 58 9.73 -13.23 0.16
CA LYS A 58 10.25 -14.59 0.29
C LYS A 58 11.50 -14.78 -0.57
N LYS A 59 11.48 -14.28 -1.82
CA LYS A 59 12.62 -14.40 -2.72
C LYS A 59 13.80 -13.56 -2.23
N THR A 60 13.56 -12.34 -1.77
CA THR A 60 14.58 -11.46 -1.18
C THR A 60 15.24 -12.10 0.02
N VAL A 61 14.46 -12.69 0.93
CA VAL A 61 14.96 -13.40 2.11
C VAL A 61 15.76 -14.64 1.70
N GLN A 62 15.30 -15.40 0.72
CA GLN A 62 16.03 -16.57 0.22
C GLN A 62 17.42 -16.17 -0.32
N VAL A 63 17.50 -15.09 -1.10
CA VAL A 63 18.79 -14.57 -1.59
C VAL A 63 19.70 -14.14 -0.43
N ALA A 64 19.14 -13.50 0.60
CA ALA A 64 19.91 -13.12 1.79
C ALA A 64 20.44 -14.34 2.56
N VAL A 65 19.63 -15.39 2.71
CA VAL A 65 20.03 -16.66 3.34
C VAL A 65 21.16 -17.33 2.56
N GLU A 66 21.07 -17.39 1.23
CA GLU A 66 22.13 -17.94 0.37
C GLU A 66 23.41 -17.09 0.43
N ALA A 67 23.29 -15.76 0.46
CA ALA A 67 24.42 -14.86 0.63
C ALA A 67 25.09 -14.99 2.00
N TYR A 68 24.32 -15.25 3.06
CA TYR A 68 24.86 -15.52 4.39
C TYR A 68 25.68 -16.82 4.40
N PHE A 69 25.17 -17.88 3.76
CA PHE A 69 25.92 -19.11 3.60
C PHE A 69 27.22 -18.91 2.81
N ALA A 70 27.19 -18.13 1.73
CA ALA A 70 28.38 -17.82 0.95
C ALA A 70 29.47 -17.12 1.77
N LYS A 71 29.10 -16.32 2.78
CA LYS A 71 30.04 -15.59 3.64
C LYS A 71 30.53 -16.41 4.84
N ASN A 72 29.67 -17.20 5.46
CA ASN A 72 29.93 -17.84 6.75
C ASN A 72 30.08 -19.37 6.65
N SER A 73 29.88 -19.95 5.47
CA SER A 73 29.86 -21.40 5.21
C SER A 73 28.85 -22.18 6.07
N VAL A 74 27.90 -21.48 6.68
CA VAL A 74 26.82 -22.02 7.50
C VAL A 74 25.55 -21.24 7.21
N TYR A 75 24.41 -21.92 7.22
CA TYR A 75 23.11 -21.24 7.09
C TYR A 75 22.78 -20.49 8.38
N PRO A 76 22.00 -19.40 8.30
CA PRO A 76 21.48 -18.75 9.49
C PRO A 76 20.59 -19.71 10.29
N ASP A 77 20.50 -19.47 11.59
CA ASP A 77 19.69 -20.24 12.52
C ASP A 77 18.20 -20.15 12.15
N ALA A 78 17.41 -21.13 12.56
CA ALA A 78 15.97 -21.06 12.39
C ALA A 78 15.35 -20.02 13.34
N GLY A 79 14.20 -19.46 12.95
CA GLY A 79 13.42 -18.55 13.79
C GLY A 79 14.10 -17.20 14.04
N ALA A 80 13.92 -16.65 15.25
CA ALA A 80 14.31 -15.29 15.60
C ALA A 80 15.84 -15.05 15.53
N ALA A 81 16.65 -16.06 15.86
CA ALA A 81 18.10 -15.96 15.81
C ALA A 81 18.62 -15.79 14.37
N GLY A 82 18.01 -16.46 13.39
CA GLY A 82 18.33 -16.24 11.98
C GLY A 82 18.05 -14.82 11.51
N TRP A 83 16.93 -14.24 11.98
CA TRP A 83 16.58 -12.88 11.61
C TRP A 83 17.57 -11.86 12.17
N THR A 84 18.06 -12.01 13.40
CA THR A 84 19.10 -11.12 13.94
C THR A 84 20.40 -11.25 13.14
N GLN A 85 20.79 -12.46 12.75
CA GLN A 85 21.98 -12.70 11.91
C GLN A 85 21.89 -12.03 10.52
N LEU A 86 20.70 -11.95 9.93
CA LEU A 86 20.50 -11.34 8.61
C LEU A 86 20.28 -9.82 8.66
N THR A 87 19.82 -9.28 9.79
CA THR A 87 19.41 -7.87 9.91
C THR A 87 20.38 -6.99 10.71
N THR A 88 21.33 -7.59 11.43
CA THR A 88 22.26 -6.84 12.30
C THR A 88 23.73 -7.26 12.10
N GLY A 89 24.64 -6.37 12.49
CA GLY A 89 26.08 -6.63 12.50
C GLY A 89 26.75 -6.56 11.12
N VAL A 90 27.91 -7.21 11.01
CA VAL A 90 28.82 -7.14 9.83
C VAL A 90 28.25 -7.86 8.59
N ASN A 91 27.26 -8.73 8.81
CA ASN A 91 26.55 -9.51 7.78
C ASN A 91 25.11 -9.01 7.58
N GLN A 92 24.85 -7.71 7.78
CA GLN A 92 23.56 -7.13 7.48
C GLN A 92 23.26 -7.25 5.97
N LEU A 93 22.40 -8.22 5.62
CA LEU A 93 21.97 -8.50 4.26
C LEU A 93 20.54 -8.01 4.02
N LEU A 94 19.76 -7.87 5.10
CA LEU A 94 18.43 -7.30 5.11
C LEU A 94 18.42 -6.06 6.00
N ARG A 95 17.65 -5.04 5.61
CA ARG A 95 17.44 -3.87 6.48
C ARG A 95 16.58 -4.23 7.69
N GLU A 96 15.56 -5.04 7.47
CA GLU A 96 14.59 -5.48 8.47
C GLU A 96 13.96 -6.81 8.06
N GLN A 97 13.33 -7.49 9.01
CA GLN A 97 12.47 -8.63 8.70
C GLN A 97 11.23 -8.13 7.96
N PRO A 98 10.82 -8.76 6.84
CA PRO A 98 9.60 -8.37 6.16
C PRO A 98 8.38 -8.57 7.06
N SER A 99 7.63 -7.50 7.29
CA SER A 99 6.41 -7.48 8.11
C SER A 99 5.23 -6.93 7.31
N GLY A 100 4.75 -7.71 6.34
CA GLY A 100 3.55 -7.38 5.57
C GLY A 100 2.26 -7.77 6.31
N SER A 101 1.18 -7.01 6.11
CA SER A 101 -0.15 -7.43 6.58
C SER A 101 -0.65 -8.59 5.72
N GLY A 102 -0.86 -9.76 6.31
CA GLY A 102 -1.48 -10.91 5.66
C GLY A 102 -0.54 -12.07 5.34
N TYR A 103 0.77 -11.95 5.53
CA TYR A 103 1.70 -13.09 5.43
C TYR A 103 2.82 -13.01 6.46
N THR A 104 3.41 -14.17 6.75
CA THR A 104 4.60 -14.28 7.59
C THR A 104 5.66 -15.09 6.84
N ILE A 105 6.92 -14.68 6.98
CA ILE A 105 8.07 -15.42 6.46
C ILE A 105 8.80 -16.01 7.64
N THR A 106 9.14 -17.30 7.53
CA THR A 106 9.82 -18.05 8.58
C THR A 106 11.11 -18.64 8.01
N LEU A 107 12.21 -18.43 8.75
CA LEU A 107 13.47 -19.12 8.52
C LEU A 107 13.42 -20.48 9.22
N GLY A 108 13.55 -21.54 8.46
CA GLY A 108 13.72 -22.90 8.96
C GLY A 108 15.17 -23.35 8.94
N ALA A 109 15.41 -24.57 9.41
CA ALA A 109 16.75 -25.15 9.41
C ALA A 109 17.28 -25.30 7.97
N ASN A 110 18.61 -25.37 7.85
CA ASN A 110 19.32 -25.63 6.59
C ASN A 110 18.98 -24.62 5.47
N GLY A 111 18.74 -23.36 5.83
CA GLY A 111 18.45 -22.30 4.86
C GLY A 111 17.06 -22.37 4.22
N SER A 112 16.15 -23.17 4.78
CA SER A 112 14.76 -23.20 4.30
C SER A 112 14.05 -21.88 4.61
N VAL A 113 13.39 -21.31 3.60
CA VAL A 113 12.56 -20.11 3.75
C VAL A 113 11.13 -20.46 3.38
N THR A 114 10.25 -20.44 4.37
CA THR A 114 8.82 -20.71 4.19
C THR A 114 8.03 -19.42 4.37
N ALA A 115 6.87 -19.37 3.72
CA ALA A 115 5.95 -18.26 3.88
C ALA A 115 4.54 -18.80 4.09
N SER A 116 3.78 -18.19 4.99
CA SER A 116 2.41 -18.56 5.36
C SER A 116 1.47 -17.37 5.20
N GLY A 117 0.19 -17.62 4.98
CA GLY A 117 -0.85 -16.60 4.77
C GLY A 117 -1.12 -16.31 3.29
N ALA A 118 -1.25 -15.04 2.93
CA ALA A 118 -1.65 -14.51 1.62
C ALA A 118 -0.68 -14.83 0.46
N CYS A 119 0.28 -15.73 0.65
CA CYS A 119 1.29 -16.11 -0.35
C CYS A 119 0.76 -17.05 -1.44
N THR A 120 -0.46 -17.58 -1.26
CA THR A 120 -1.17 -18.45 -2.20
C THR A 120 -1.73 -17.65 -3.37
#